data_AF-A0A537ASG7-F1
#
_entry.id   AF-A0A537ASG7-F1
#
_cell.length_a   1.000
_cell.length_b   1.000
_cell.length_c   1.000
_cell.angle_alpha   90.00
_cell.angle_beta   90.00
_cell.angle_gamma   90.00
#
_symmetry.space_group_name_H-M   'P 1'
#
loop_
_entity.id
_entity.type
_entity.pdbx_description
1 polymer ?
#
loop_
_entity_poly.entity_id
_entity_poly.type
_entity_poly.pdbx_seq_one_letter_code
_entity_poly.pdbx_strand_id
1 'polypeptide(L)'
;MITPQAARMLTRYNAWANKLIFDAVAGLPGDEATKERQSLFKNMVHTLNHNYVIDLIWQAHLEGREHGFAARNTPGHPPLAEL
;
A
#
# COMPACT_ATOMS: atom_id res chain seq x y z
N MET A 1 8.14 10.18 21.41
CA MET A 1 8.81 10.09 20.09
C MET A 1 9.17 8.64 19.81
N ILE A 2 9.04 8.18 18.57
CA ILE A 2 9.49 6.85 18.15
C ILE A 2 11.04 6.82 18.12
N THR A 3 11.65 5.71 18.55
CA THR A 3 13.11 5.54 18.48
C THR A 3 13.53 4.97 17.12
N PRO A 4 14.80 5.15 16.68
CA PRO A 4 15.30 4.50 15.47
C PRO A 4 15.22 2.97 15.49
N GLN A 5 15.29 2.37 16.68
CA GLN A 5 15.11 0.93 16.85
C GLN A 5 13.66 0.50 16.61
N ALA A 6 12.71 1.24 17.19
CA ALA A 6 11.28 0.99 16.99
C ALA A 6 10.89 1.19 15.52
N ALA A 7 11.40 2.25 14.86
CA ALA A 7 11.17 2.49 13.44
C ALA A 7 11.70 1.34 12.55
N ARG A 8 12.92 0.84 12.83
CA ARG A 8 13.48 -0.34 12.13
C ARG A 8 12.68 -1.61 12.38
N MET A 9 12.15 -1.80 13.57
CA MET A 9 11.30 -2.94 13.87
C MET A 9 9.99 -2.88 13.09
N LEU A 10 9.29 -1.75 13.15
CA LEU A 10 8.00 -1.57 12.48
C LEU A 10 8.11 -1.61 10.95
N THR A 11 9.19 -1.11 10.35
CA THR A 11 9.42 -1.21 8.90
C THR A 11 9.64 -2.64 8.44
N ARG A 12 10.40 -3.46 9.20
CA ARG A 12 10.53 -4.91 8.92
C ARG A 12 9.20 -5.65 9.10
N TYR A 13 8.44 -5.29 10.14
CA TYR A 13 7.10 -5.85 10.35
C TYR A 13 6.17 -5.51 9.19
N ASN A 14 6.17 -4.25 8.72
CA ASN A 14 5.37 -3.82 7.57
C ASN A 14 5.74 -4.61 6.31
N ALA A 15 7.05 -4.80 6.04
CA ALA A 15 7.50 -5.59 4.89
C ALA A 15 7.02 -7.06 4.96
N TRP A 16 7.08 -7.68 6.14
CA TRP A 16 6.55 -9.03 6.36
C TRP A 16 5.03 -9.09 6.17
N ALA A 17 4.29 -8.13 6.76
CA ALA A 17 2.84 -8.07 6.67
C ALA A 17 2.38 -7.84 5.22
N ASN A 18 3.01 -6.91 4.50
CA ASN A 18 2.77 -6.67 3.08
C ASN A 18 3.00 -7.93 2.28
N LYS A 19 4.12 -8.65 2.48
CA LYS A 19 4.34 -9.92 1.77
C LYS A 19 3.19 -10.91 1.96
N LEU A 20 2.76 -11.14 3.20
CA LEU A 20 1.65 -12.06 3.47
C LEU A 20 0.34 -11.62 2.82
N ILE A 21 0.02 -10.33 2.90
CA ILE A 21 -1.23 -9.78 2.35
C ILE A 21 -1.20 -9.86 0.82
N PHE A 22 -0.10 -9.45 0.18
CA PHE A 22 0.03 -9.47 -1.27
C PHE A 22 0.02 -10.90 -1.81
N ASP A 23 0.74 -11.83 -1.17
CA ASP A 23 0.71 -13.25 -1.55
C ASP A 23 -0.72 -13.82 -1.46
N ALA A 24 -1.47 -13.46 -0.40
CA ALA A 24 -2.85 -13.90 -0.23
C ALA A 24 -3.81 -13.31 -1.28
N VAL A 25 -3.70 -12.01 -1.57
CA VAL A 25 -4.55 -11.34 -2.58
C VAL A 25 -4.22 -11.83 -4.00
N ALA A 26 -2.95 -12.07 -4.30
CA ALA A 26 -2.51 -12.65 -5.57
C ALA A 26 -2.98 -14.11 -5.77
N GLY A 27 -3.19 -14.84 -4.68
CA GLY A 27 -3.72 -16.21 -4.70
C GLY A 27 -5.25 -16.31 -4.82
N LEU A 28 -5.97 -15.19 -4.85
CA LEU A 28 -7.43 -15.21 -4.99
C LEU A 28 -7.84 -15.70 -6.40
N PRO A 29 -8.98 -16.40 -6.51
CA PRO A 29 -9.51 -16.81 -7.82
C PRO A 29 -9.92 -15.61 -8.67
N GLY A 30 -9.65 -15.68 -9.97
CA GLY A 30 -10.22 -14.78 -10.97
C GLY A 30 -10.08 -13.30 -10.64
N ASP A 31 -11.22 -12.59 -10.67
CA ASP A 31 -11.32 -11.15 -10.44
C ASP A 31 -11.63 -10.78 -8.98
N GLU A 32 -11.57 -11.72 -8.02
CA GLU A 32 -11.99 -11.47 -6.63
C GLU A 32 -11.20 -10.35 -5.93
N ALA A 33 -9.94 -10.13 -6.33
CA ALA A 33 -9.11 -9.03 -5.83
C ALA A 33 -9.63 -7.65 -6.29
N THR A 34 -10.14 -7.57 -7.52
CA THR A 34 -10.65 -6.34 -8.16
C THR A 34 -12.17 -6.20 -8.12
N LYS A 35 -12.87 -7.25 -7.66
CA LYS A 35 -14.33 -7.28 -7.53
C LYS A 35 -14.84 -6.13 -6.67
N GLU A 36 -15.88 -5.47 -7.17
CA GLU A 36 -16.55 -4.37 -6.48
C GLU A 36 -17.14 -4.81 -5.13
N ARG A 37 -16.86 -4.03 -4.10
CA ARG A 37 -17.27 -4.22 -2.70
C ARG A 37 -17.68 -2.88 -2.12
N GLN A 38 -18.53 -2.93 -1.10
CA GLN A 38 -18.94 -1.74 -0.35
C GLN A 38 -17.80 -1.27 0.57
N SER A 39 -16.84 -0.57 -0.01
CA SER A 39 -15.75 0.10 0.70
C SER A 39 -15.45 1.46 0.06
N LEU A 40 -14.63 2.29 0.74
CA LEU A 40 -14.16 3.56 0.18
C LEU A 40 -13.39 3.35 -1.14
N PHE A 41 -12.58 2.30 -1.20
CA PHE A 41 -11.69 2.00 -2.32
C PHE A 41 -12.28 1.04 -3.34
N LYS A 42 -13.53 0.57 -3.15
CA LYS A 42 -14.26 -0.32 -4.06
C LYS A 42 -13.72 -1.75 -4.17
N ASN A 43 -12.41 -1.97 -4.09
CA ASN A 43 -11.83 -3.32 -4.15
C ASN A 43 -10.56 -3.44 -3.29
N MET A 44 -9.99 -4.65 -3.22
CA MET A 44 -8.82 -4.93 -2.39
C MET A 44 -7.56 -4.27 -2.97
N VAL A 45 -7.39 -4.30 -4.29
CA VAL A 45 -6.20 -3.73 -4.95
C VAL A 45 -6.12 -2.22 -4.74
N HIS A 46 -7.24 -1.50 -4.86
CA HIS A 46 -7.26 -0.06 -4.62
C HIS A 46 -7.01 0.29 -3.14
N THR A 47 -7.44 -0.59 -2.22
CA THR A 47 -7.10 -0.46 -0.79
C THR A 47 -5.59 -0.61 -0.57
N LEU A 48 -4.95 -1.60 -1.19
CA LEU A 48 -3.50 -1.79 -1.11
C LEU A 48 -2.73 -0.64 -1.77
N ASN A 49 -3.23 -0.13 -2.89
CA ASN A 49 -2.67 1.04 -3.55
C ASN A 49 -2.69 2.28 -2.64
N HIS A 50 -3.75 2.47 -1.84
CA HIS A 50 -3.77 3.57 -0.88
C HIS A 50 -2.60 3.47 0.11
N ASN A 51 -2.36 2.29 0.69
CA ASN A 51 -1.23 2.08 1.61
C ASN A 51 0.11 2.31 0.91
N TYR A 52 0.27 1.80 -0.31
CA TYR A 52 1.48 1.98 -1.11
C TYR A 52 1.78 3.47 -1.39
N VAL A 53 0.78 4.24 -1.81
CA VAL A 53 0.92 5.69 -2.04
C VAL A 53 1.32 6.42 -0.76
N ILE A 54 0.74 6.05 0.39
CA ILE A 54 1.10 6.64 1.68
C ILE A 54 2.56 6.31 2.05
N ASP A 55 3.00 5.07 1.84
CA ASP A 55 4.38 4.65 2.09
C ASP A 55 5.37 5.45 1.23
N LEU A 56 5.07 5.66 -0.06
CA LEU A 56 5.89 6.49 -0.95
C LEU A 56 5.93 7.96 -0.54
N ILE A 57 4.82 8.53 -0.08
CA ILE A 57 4.77 9.91 0.44
C ILE A 57 5.67 10.04 1.66
N TRP A 58 5.58 9.10 2.62
CA TRP A 58 6.44 9.12 3.81
C TRP A 58 7.91 8.89 3.49
N GLN A 59 8.22 7.98 2.57
CA GLN A 59 9.58 7.78 2.08
C GLN A 59 10.15 9.08 1.50
N ALA A 60 9.41 9.76 0.63
CA ALA A 60 9.83 11.01 0.04
C ALA A 60 10.09 12.10 1.09
N HIS A 61 9.22 12.21 2.11
CA HIS A 61 9.44 13.13 3.23
C HIS A 61 10.71 12.79 4.03
N LEU A 62 10.98 11.51 4.29
CA LEU A 62 12.19 11.07 4.99
C LEU A 62 13.47 11.32 4.18
N GLU A 63 13.37 11.23 2.86
CA GLU A 63 14.48 11.45 1.92
C GLU A 63 14.64 12.93 1.52
N GLY A 64 13.72 13.81 1.93
CA GLY A 64 13.75 15.24 1.58
C GLY A 64 13.48 15.52 0.10
N ARG A 65 12.71 14.67 -0.58
CA ARG A 65 12.34 14.81 -2.00
C ARG A 65 10.84 15.02 -2.18
N GLU A 66 10.43 15.53 -3.35
CA GLU A 66 9.02 15.61 -3.71
C GLU A 66 8.42 14.23 -3.96
N HIS A 67 7.16 14.03 -3.55
CA HIS A 67 6.46 12.75 -3.71
C HIS A 67 5.63 12.65 -4.99
N GLY A 68 5.30 13.76 -5.66
CA GLY A 68 4.58 13.77 -6.95
C GLY A 68 3.09 13.42 -6.92
N PHE A 69 2.55 12.92 -5.80
CA PHE A 69 1.11 12.64 -5.65
C PHE A 69 0.25 13.88 -5.43
N ALA A 70 -0.81 14.04 -6.22
CA ALA A 70 -1.83 15.08 -6.03
C ALA A 70 -2.89 14.72 -4.96
N ALA A 71 -3.04 13.44 -4.62
CA ALA A 71 -3.98 12.96 -3.61
C ALA A 71 -3.50 11.66 -2.96
N ARG A 72 -3.88 11.46 -1.70
CA ARG A 72 -3.66 10.20 -0.96
C ARG A 72 -4.58 9.06 -1.41
N ASN A 73 -5.74 9.41 -1.96
CA ASN A 73 -6.66 8.49 -2.62
C ASN A 73 -6.59 8.81 -4.12
N THR A 74 -5.87 7.99 -4.86
CA THR A 74 -5.74 8.17 -6.32
C THR A 74 -7.07 7.83 -7.01
N PRO A 75 -7.39 8.47 -8.15
CA PRO A 75 -8.63 8.22 -8.89
C PRO A 75 -8.80 6.75 -9.33
N GLY A 76 -7.70 6.04 -9.52
CA GLY A 76 -7.66 4.61 -9.80
C GLY A 76 -6.45 3.95 -9.15
N HIS A 77 -6.20 2.69 -9.48
CA HIS A 77 -5.07 1.93 -9.00
C HIS A 77 -4.41 1.18 -10.17
N PRO A 78 -3.09 0.94 -10.12
CA PRO A 78 -2.44 0.05 -11.07
C PRO A 78 -2.83 -1.42 -10.77
N PRO A 79 -2.44 -2.37 -11.64
CA PRO A 79 -2.55 -3.80 -11.34
C PRO A 79 -1.81 -4.17 -10.05
N LEU A 80 -2.27 -5.22 -9.36
CA LEU A 80 -1.64 -5.69 -8.11
C LEU A 80 -0.14 -5.98 -8.25
N ALA A 81 0.31 -6.44 -9.43
CA ALA A 81 1.71 -6.77 -9.69
C ALA A 81 2.63 -5.53 -9.85
N GLU A 82 2.04 -4.33 -9.96
CA GLU A 82 2.76 -3.06 -10.08
C GLU A 82 2.76 -2.25 -8.77
N LEU A 83 2.10 -2.78 -7.72
CA LEU A 83 2.15 -2.26 -6.35
C LEU A 83 3.29 -2.93 -5.57
#